data_AF-A0A7X1GUK7-F1
#
_entry.id   AF-A0A7X1GUK7-F1
#
_cell.length_a   1.000
_cell.length_b   1.000
_cell.length_c   1.000
_cell.angle_alpha   90.00
_cell.angle_beta   90.00
_cell.angle_gamma   90.00
#
_symmetry.space_group_name_H-M   'P 1'
#
loop_
_entity.id
_entity.type
_entity.pdbx_description
1 polymer ?
#
loop_
_entity_poly.entity_id
_entity_poly.type
_entity_poly.pdbx_seq_one_letter_code
_entity_poly.pdbx_strand_id
1 'polypeptide(L)' 'IERFNRTYRNEVLDLYVFSTLREVQEITEGWIAEYNRQRPHESLNDLTPSEYLGMNSPELSTNGTSLGRFTTQHNR' A
#
# COMPACT_ATOMS: atom_id res chain seq x y z
N ILE A 1 -2.80 -9.22 6.12
CA ILE A 1 -3.27 -10.03 4.97
C ILE A 1 -4.76 -9.83 4.65
N GLU A 2 -5.64 -9.75 5.66
CA GLU A 2 -7.10 -9.65 5.46
C GLU A 2 -7.56 -8.41 4.66
N ARG A 3 -7.00 -7.22 4.95
CA ARG A 3 -7.31 -5.99 4.20
C ARG A 3 -6.99 -6.14 2.71
N PHE A 4 -5.77 -6.60 2.41
CA PHE A 4 -5.31 -6.83 1.04
C PHE A 4 -6.27 -7.74 0.27
N ASN A 5 -6.58 -8.92 0.81
CA ASN A 5 -7.46 -9.89 0.17
C ASN A 5 -8.90 -9.37 -0.01
N ARG A 6 -9.38 -8.57 0.93
CA ARG A 6 -10.71 -7.94 0.85
C ARG A 6 -10.76 -6.91 -0.28
N THR A 7 -9.81 -5.99 -0.33
CA THR A 7 -9.76 -4.96 -1.36
C THR A 7 -9.51 -5.56 -2.74
N TYR A 8 -8.62 -6.56 -2.85
CA TYR A 8 -8.38 -7.27 -4.11
C TYR A 8 -9.64 -7.96 -4.64
N ARG A 9 -10.43 -8.60 -3.77
CA ARG A 9 -11.71 -9.18 -4.19
C ARG A 9 -12.66 -8.12 -4.73
N ASN A 10 -12.88 -7.05 -3.97
CA ASN A 10 -13.85 -6.01 -4.33
C ASN A 10 -13.47 -5.22 -5.59
N GLU A 11 -12.19 -5.01 -5.83
CA GLU A 11 -11.72 -4.11 -6.91
C GLU A 11 -11.16 -4.83 -8.13
N VAL A 12 -10.87 -6.13 -8.03
CA VAL A 12 -10.36 -6.92 -9.15
C VAL A 12 -11.31 -8.06 -9.45
N LEU A 13 -11.56 -8.94 -8.48
CA LEU A 13 -12.34 -10.15 -8.75
C LEU A 13 -13.83 -9.87 -8.99
N ASP A 14 -14.39 -8.85 -8.33
CA ASP A 14 -15.80 -8.50 -8.48
C ASP A 14 -16.07 -7.57 -9.67
N LEU A 15 -15.05 -6.87 -10.20
CA LEU A 15 -15.18 -5.92 -11.31
C LEU A 15 -14.93 -6.55 -12.69
N TYR A 16 -14.17 -7.66 -12.75
CA TYR A 16 -13.72 -8.25 -14.00
C TYR A 16 -14.21 -9.70 -14.14
N VAL A 17 -14.62 -10.06 -15.35
CA VAL A 17 -14.83 -11.46 -15.76
C VAL A 17 -13.67 -11.86 -16.65
N PHE A 18 -12.83 -12.78 -16.17
CA PHE A 18 -11.63 -13.18 -16.89
C PHE A 18 -11.87 -14.35 -17.84
N SER A 19 -11.29 -14.27 -19.03
CA SER A 19 -11.35 -15.34 -20.03
C SER A 19 -10.07 -16.18 -20.08
N THR A 20 -8.95 -15.65 -19.57
CA THR A 20 -7.66 -16.34 -19.56
C THR A 20 -6.86 -16.06 -18.29
N LEU A 21 -5.95 -16.96 -17.93
CA LEU A 21 -5.02 -16.73 -16.82
C LEU A 21 -4.08 -15.54 -17.07
N ARG A 22 -3.72 -15.30 -18.33
CA ARG A 22 -2.86 -14.17 -18.70
C ARG A 22 -3.52 -12.84 -18.39
N GLU A 23 -4.80 -12.71 -18.68
CA GLU A 23 -5.59 -11.50 -18.35
C GLU A 23 -5.63 -11.24 -16.85
N VAL A 24 -5.85 -12.29 -16.04
CA VAL A 24 -5.79 -12.19 -14.58
C VAL A 24 -4.41 -11.69 -14.15
N GLN A 25 -3.33 -12.25 -14.69
CA GLN A 25 -1.96 -11.86 -14.35
C GLN A 25 -1.69 -10.38 -14.65
N GLU A 26 -1.99 -9.93 -15.87
CA GLU A 26 -1.74 -8.55 -16.30
C GLU A 26 -2.50 -7.54 -15.43
N ILE A 27 -3.77 -7.80 -15.11
CA ILE A 27 -4.58 -6.93 -14.23
C ILE A 27 -4.06 -6.97 -12.79
N THR A 28 -3.73 -8.16 -12.29
CA THR A 28 -3.23 -8.36 -10.92
C THR A 28 -1.91 -7.64 -10.70
N GLU A 29 -0.97 -7.72 -11.65
CA GLU A 29 0.33 -7.05 -11.57
C GLU A 29 0.18 -5.53 -11.49
N GLY A 30 -0.69 -4.96 -12.32
CA GLY A 30 -1.02 -3.53 -12.28
C GLY A 30 -1.63 -3.11 -10.93
N TRP A 31 -2.61 -3.87 -10.46
CA TRP A 31 -3.30 -3.57 -9.20
C TRP A 31 -2.36 -3.71 -7.98
N ILE A 32 -1.52 -4.75 -7.92
CA ILE A 32 -0.53 -4.92 -6.86
C ILE A 32 0.48 -3.77 -6.85
N ALA A 33 0.93 -3.36 -8.04
CA ALA A 33 1.83 -2.22 -8.18
C ALA A 33 1.22 -0.93 -7.63
N GLU A 34 -0.06 -0.67 -7.90
CA GLU A 34 -0.79 0.49 -7.38
C GLU A 34 -0.98 0.39 -5.86
N TYR A 35 -1.50 -0.73 -5.38
CA TYR A 35 -1.73 -0.98 -3.95
C TYR A 35 -0.46 -0.79 -3.11
N ASN A 36 0.67 -1.30 -3.59
CA ASN A 36 1.92 -1.24 -2.82
C ASN A 36 2.65 0.10 -2.89
N ARG A 37 2.49 0.87 -3.98
CA ARG A 37 3.34 2.05 -4.26
C ARG A 37 2.61 3.37 -4.35
N GLN A 38 1.28 3.36 -4.44
CA GLN A 38 0.51 4.59 -4.72
C GLN A 38 -0.60 4.83 -3.70
N ARG A 39 -1.07 3.78 -3.00
CA ARG A 39 -2.19 3.89 -2.08
C ARG A 39 -1.72 4.12 -0.63
N PRO A 40 -1.99 5.29 -0.03
CA PRO A 40 -1.71 5.54 1.37
C PRO A 40 -2.68 4.73 2.25
N HIS A 41 -2.16 4.12 3.31
CA HIS A 41 -2.96 3.33 4.23
C HIS A 41 -2.95 3.97 5.62
N GLU A 42 -4.12 4.31 6.16
CA GLU A 42 -4.26 4.90 7.51
C GLU A 42 -3.55 4.07 8.61
N SER A 43 -3.62 2.74 8.51
CA SER A 43 -2.94 1.83 9.46
C SER A 43 -1.42 1.88 9.39
N LEU A 44 -0.86 2.50 8.35
CA LEU A 44 0.56 2.72 8.14
C LEU A 44 0.93 4.21 8.29
N ASN A 45 0.11 5.01 9.00
CA ASN A 45 0.23 6.47 9.10
C ASN A 45 0.18 7.15 7.72
N ASP A 46 -0.77 6.76 6.88
CA ASP A 46 -0.97 7.25 5.52
C ASP A 46 0.23 7.03 4.58
N LEU A 47 1.13 6.11 4.94
CA LEU A 47 2.18 5.63 4.05
C LEU A 47 1.65 4.53 3.14
N THR A 48 2.24 4.43 1.96
CA THR A 48 2.11 3.24 1.13
C THR A 48 2.87 2.07 1.77
N PRO A 49 2.50 0.81 1.47
CA PRO A 49 3.28 -0.34 1.92
C PRO A 49 4.78 -0.26 1.60
N SER A 50 5.13 0.27 0.41
CA SER A 50 6.53 0.42 0.00
C SER A 50 7.29 1.46 0.84
N GLU A 51 6.68 2.60 1.16
CA GLU A 51 7.29 3.63 2.00
C GLU A 51 7.45 3.14 3.44
N TYR A 52 6.43 2.46 3.97
CA TYR A 52 6.51 1.85 5.29
C TYR A 52 7.65 0.83 5.36
N LEU A 53 7.83 -0.01 4.34
CA LEU A 53 8.94 -0.95 4.29
C LEU A 53 10.30 -0.23 4.26
N GLY A 54 10.43 0.84 3.47
CA GLY A 54 11.64 1.66 3.41
C GLY A 54 12.01 2.26 4.77
N MET A 55 11.03 2.78 5.51
CA MET A 55 11.23 3.36 6.84
C MET A 55 11.59 2.33 7.91
N ASN A 56 11.12 1.09 7.77
CA ASN A 56 11.34 0.02 8.73
C ASN A 56 12.45 -0.96 8.31
N SER A 57 13.18 -0.66 7.22
CA SER A 57 14.32 -1.46 6.78
C SER A 57 15.55 -1.12 7.62
N PRO A 58 16.21 -2.12 8.26
CA PRO A 58 17.32 -1.86 9.18
C PRO A 58 18.53 -1.15 8.54
N GLU A 59 18.66 -1.20 7.21
CA GLU A 59 19.78 -0.57 6.48
C GLU A 59 19.67 0.96 6.33
N LEU A 60 18.50 1.56 6.58
CA LEU A 60 18.32 3.03 6.58
C LEU A 60 18.25 3.63 7.99
N SER A 61 18.42 2.82 9.03
CA SER A 61 18.40 3.26 10.44
C SER A 61 19.73 3.85 10.92
N THR A 62 20.76 3.90 10.08
CA THR A 62 22.04 4.54 10.41
C THR A 62 22.20 5.82 9.61
N ASN A 63 21.71 6.94 10.18
CA ASN A 63 22.46 8.18 10.44
C ASN A 63 21.48 9.34 10.63
N GLY A 64 21.58 9.99 11.79
CA GLY A 64 20.59 10.92 12.30
C GLY A 64 20.25 12.08 11.36
N THR A 65 18.96 12.25 11.10
CA THR A 65 18.30 13.57 11.05
C THR A 65 16.84 13.33 11.39
N SER A 66 16.47 13.76 12.60
CA SER A 66 15.09 13.90 13.04
C SER A 66 14.34 14.81 12.07
N LEU A 67 13.35 14.30 11.35
CA LEU A 67 12.38 15.11 10.64
C LEU A 67 10.97 14.56 10.89
N GLY A 68 10.23 15.29 11.73
CA GLY A 68 8.79 15.43 11.55
C GLY A 68 7.86 14.62 12.44
N ARG A 69 8.02 14.66 13.77
CA ARG A 69 6.82 14.65 14.63
C ARG A 69 6.09 15.98 14.43
N PHE A 70 5.12 16.02 13.53
CA PHE A 70 4.06 17.03 13.58
C PHE A 70 2.81 16.38 14.15
N THR A 71 2.56 16.70 15.41
CA THR A 71 1.36 16.35 16.15
C THR A 71 0.13 16.93 15.46
N THR A 72 -0.89 16.10 15.27
CA THR A 72 -2.27 16.48 14.94
C THR A 72 -2.70 17.71 15.73
N GLN A 73 -2.99 18.81 15.03
CA GLN A 73 -3.74 19.92 15.60
C GLN A 73 -5.23 19.59 15.48
N HIS A 74 -5.85 19.55 16.66
CA HIS A 74 -7.27 19.63 17.00
C HIS A 74 -8.11 20.39 15.95
N ASN A 75 -9.26 19.84 15.55
CA ASN A 75 -10.35 20.64 15.00
C ASN A 75 -11.64 20.33 15.77
N ARG A 76 -12.17 21.37 16.42
CA ARG A 76 -13.55 21.44 16.92
C ARG A 76 -14.45 21.97 15.81
#